data_AF-A0A7C7QDM1-F1
#
_entry.id   AF-A0A7C7QDM1-F1
#
_cell.length_a   1.000
_cell.length_b   1.000
_cell.length_c   1.000
_cell.angle_alpha   90.00
_cell.angle_beta   90.00
_cell.angle_gamma   90.00
#
_symmetry.space_group_name_H-M   'P 1'
#
loop_
_entity.id
_entity.type
_entity.pdbx_description
1 polymer ?
#
loop_
_entity_poly.entity_id
_entity_poly.type
_entity_poly.pdbx_seq_one_letter_code
_entity_poly.pdbx_strand_id
1 'polypeptide(L)'
;HKLSWNRQTAQALKRMTETCRELNAEILLIQTPGSLKPKKENLRKAEKFFEKASDTGLTLIWETRGPEWFKPENFEALGSILEKAEVVHCVDPFLKEPAYTSKLAYFRLHGLGEKLYYYEYSNSELENLKRKILSVKDVKETYVLFNNLAMFNDAVRFKTYLETGSFPPLTDAYGVEAVWRIIKNLKLPASRKALIGKVGWRLLEVKPGKQYPLKTILSKIPDKTYKDSSVLLKEVEKALESL
;
A
#
# COMPACT_ATOMS: atom_id res chain seq x y z
N HIS A 1 -25.62 3.30 -11.59
CA HIS A 1 -24.88 2.52 -10.57
C HIS A 1 -23.39 2.51 -10.91
N LYS A 2 -22.51 2.19 -9.96
CA LYS A 2 -21.05 2.12 -10.16
C LYS A 2 -20.72 1.26 -11.39
N LEU A 3 -19.84 1.77 -12.27
CA LEU A 3 -19.50 1.18 -13.58
C LEU A 3 -20.67 0.98 -14.56
N SER A 4 -21.87 1.52 -14.31
CA SER A 4 -22.93 1.43 -15.33
C SER A 4 -22.61 2.35 -16.50
N TRP A 5 -22.61 1.79 -17.71
CA TRP A 5 -22.42 2.58 -18.92
C TRP A 5 -23.66 3.43 -19.23
N ASN A 6 -23.51 4.75 -19.11
CA ASN A 6 -24.54 5.75 -19.44
C ASN A 6 -23.84 7.05 -19.87
N ARG A 7 -24.63 8.08 -20.22
CA ARG A 7 -24.11 9.37 -20.71
C ARG A 7 -23.11 10.03 -19.73
N GLN A 8 -23.39 9.98 -18.42
CA GLN A 8 -22.54 10.58 -17.40
C GLN A 8 -21.20 9.85 -17.29
N THR A 9 -21.23 8.51 -17.24
CA THR A 9 -20.03 7.67 -17.20
C THR A 9 -19.17 7.85 -18.46
N ALA A 10 -19.79 7.89 -19.64
CA ALA A 10 -19.09 8.11 -20.90
C ALA A 10 -18.42 9.50 -20.95
N GLN A 11 -19.11 10.54 -20.49
CA GLN A 11 -18.55 11.89 -20.42
C GLN A 11 -17.41 11.99 -19.41
N ALA A 12 -17.52 11.32 -18.26
CA ALA A 12 -16.45 11.25 -17.27
C ALA A 12 -15.21 10.55 -17.82
N LEU A 13 -15.38 9.39 -18.46
CA LEU A 13 -14.28 8.67 -19.10
C LEU A 13 -13.61 9.51 -20.17
N LYS A 14 -14.38 10.16 -21.05
CA LYS A 14 -13.84 11.07 -22.08
C LYS A 14 -12.94 12.15 -21.47
N ARG A 15 -13.40 12.81 -20.41
CA ARG A 15 -12.62 13.85 -19.70
C ARG A 15 -11.35 13.29 -19.06
N MET A 16 -11.43 12.10 -18.46
CA MET A 16 -10.25 11.43 -17.89
C MET A 16 -9.23 11.11 -18.99
N THR A 17 -9.68 10.57 -20.13
CA THR A 17 -8.83 10.25 -21.27
C THR A 17 -8.19 11.50 -21.88
N GLU A 18 -8.95 12.60 -22.03
CA GLU A 18 -8.41 13.89 -22.47
C GLU A 18 -7.33 14.39 -21.48
N THR A 19 -7.59 14.31 -20.18
CA THR A 19 -6.60 14.67 -19.14
C THR A 19 -5.35 13.80 -19.21
N CYS A 20 -5.50 12.48 -19.41
CA CYS A 20 -4.36 11.58 -19.57
C CYS A 20 -3.52 11.96 -20.78
N ARG A 21 -4.13 12.33 -21.92
CA ARG A 21 -3.41 12.77 -23.11
C ARG A 21 -2.61 14.05 -22.87
N GLU A 22 -3.22 15.05 -22.23
CA GLU A 22 -2.51 16.31 -21.90
C GLU A 22 -1.32 16.08 -20.95
N LEU A 23 -1.42 15.10 -20.06
CA LEU A 23 -0.36 14.73 -19.13
C LEU A 23 0.64 13.70 -19.70
N ASN A 24 0.46 13.25 -20.94
CA ASN A 24 1.19 12.11 -21.53
C ASN A 24 1.15 10.85 -20.63
N ALA A 25 0.04 10.62 -19.94
CA ALA A 25 -0.16 9.45 -19.11
C ALA A 25 -0.66 8.26 -19.96
N GLU A 26 -0.01 7.11 -19.82
CA GLU A 26 -0.32 5.89 -20.57
C GLU A 26 -1.28 4.95 -19.83
N ILE A 27 -1.46 5.17 -18.52
CA ILE A 27 -2.20 4.29 -17.61
C ILE A 27 -3.39 5.04 -17.01
N LEU A 28 -4.57 4.40 -17.02
CA LEU A 28 -5.75 4.88 -16.31
C LEU A 28 -6.19 3.86 -15.25
N LEU A 29 -5.99 4.24 -13.98
CA LEU A 29 -6.45 3.45 -12.84
C LEU A 29 -7.92 3.77 -12.49
N ILE A 30 -8.75 2.73 -12.50
CA ILE A 30 -10.14 2.78 -12.07
C ILE A 30 -10.24 2.04 -10.74
N GLN A 31 -10.46 2.76 -9.65
CA GLN A 31 -10.68 2.17 -8.34
C GLN A 31 -12.17 2.17 -8.00
N THR A 32 -12.73 1.00 -7.66
CA THR A 32 -14.13 0.89 -7.22
C THR A 32 -14.24 0.75 -5.70
N PRO A 33 -15.30 1.29 -5.06
CA PRO A 33 -15.45 1.21 -3.61
C PRO A 33 -15.89 -0.19 -3.18
N GLY A 34 -15.61 -0.57 -1.92
CA GLY A 34 -15.91 -1.92 -1.40
C GLY A 34 -17.39 -2.28 -1.28
N SER A 35 -18.28 -1.32 -1.54
CA SER A 35 -19.72 -1.53 -1.68
C SER A 35 -20.12 -2.04 -3.08
N LEU A 36 -19.23 -1.99 -4.08
CA LEU A 36 -19.40 -2.73 -5.32
C LEU A 36 -18.97 -4.19 -5.08
N LYS A 37 -19.95 -5.08 -4.96
CA LYS A 37 -19.72 -6.52 -4.74
C LYS A 37 -19.68 -7.29 -6.06
N PRO A 38 -18.99 -8.45 -6.16
CA PRO A 38 -18.90 -9.29 -7.36
C PRO A 38 -20.20 -10.05 -7.68
N LYS A 39 -21.34 -9.35 -7.71
CA LYS A 39 -22.62 -9.93 -8.15
C LYS A 39 -22.61 -10.03 -9.67
N LYS A 40 -23.26 -11.06 -10.23
CA LYS A 40 -23.41 -11.28 -11.68
C LYS A 40 -23.80 -10.03 -12.47
N GLU A 41 -24.73 -9.23 -11.94
CA GLU A 41 -25.14 -7.96 -12.56
C GLU A 41 -24.01 -6.91 -12.59
N ASN A 42 -23.22 -6.80 -11.52
CA ASN A 42 -22.10 -5.87 -11.44
C ASN A 42 -20.94 -6.29 -12.33
N LEU A 43 -20.69 -7.59 -12.45
CA LEU A 43 -19.70 -8.15 -13.37
C LEU A 43 -20.06 -7.82 -14.83
N ARG A 44 -21.33 -8.01 -15.23
CA ARG A 44 -21.82 -7.60 -16.56
C ARG A 44 -21.69 -6.09 -16.81
N LYS A 45 -21.95 -5.27 -15.79
CA LYS A 45 -21.76 -3.81 -15.88
C LYS A 45 -20.28 -3.45 -16.07
N ALA A 46 -19.40 -4.10 -15.32
CA ALA A 46 -17.96 -3.90 -15.44
C ALA A 46 -17.44 -4.31 -16.82
N GLU A 47 -17.81 -5.49 -17.30
CA GLU A 47 -17.46 -5.99 -18.64
C GLU A 47 -17.87 -4.99 -19.72
N LYS A 48 -19.14 -4.55 -19.73
CA LYS A 48 -19.62 -3.54 -20.69
C LYS A 48 -18.90 -2.19 -20.55
N PHE A 49 -18.53 -1.79 -19.35
CA PHE A 49 -17.78 -0.56 -19.12
C PHE A 49 -16.37 -0.65 -19.72
N PHE A 50 -15.65 -1.74 -19.45
CA PHE A 50 -14.28 -1.91 -19.92
C PHE A 50 -14.20 -2.15 -21.43
N GLU A 51 -15.17 -2.85 -22.02
CA GLU A 51 -15.34 -2.96 -23.47
C GLU A 51 -15.49 -1.58 -24.15
N LYS A 52 -16.14 -0.61 -23.48
CA LYS A 52 -16.25 0.75 -24.00
C LYS A 52 -15.03 1.63 -23.69
N ALA A 53 -14.26 1.25 -22.67
CA ALA A 53 -13.08 1.99 -22.26
C ALA A 53 -11.81 1.54 -23.01
N SER A 54 -11.80 0.35 -23.62
CA SER A 54 -10.67 -0.13 -24.43
C SER A 54 -10.35 0.80 -25.61
N ASP A 55 -11.35 1.51 -26.15
CA ASP A 55 -11.19 2.47 -27.25
C ASP A 55 -10.38 3.73 -26.86
N THR A 56 -9.98 3.88 -25.60
CA THR A 56 -9.25 5.06 -25.11
C THR A 56 -7.79 5.09 -25.57
N GLY A 57 -7.21 3.93 -25.89
CA GLY A 57 -5.78 3.76 -26.18
C GLY A 57 -4.88 3.76 -24.94
N LEU A 58 -5.45 3.74 -23.74
CA LEU A 58 -4.73 3.70 -22.46
C LEU A 58 -4.68 2.26 -21.93
N THR A 59 -3.63 1.94 -21.18
CA THR A 59 -3.62 0.73 -20.36
C THR A 59 -4.56 0.91 -19.18
N LEU A 60 -5.64 0.13 -19.14
CA LEU A 60 -6.63 0.20 -18.08
C LEU A 60 -6.23 -0.70 -16.91
N ILE A 61 -6.33 -0.16 -15.71
CA ILE A 61 -6.10 -0.89 -14.46
C ILE A 61 -7.38 -0.88 -13.63
N TRP A 62 -7.80 -2.02 -13.10
CA TRP A 62 -8.93 -2.08 -12.17
C TRP A 62 -8.50 -2.51 -10.77
N GLU A 63 -8.70 -1.62 -9.79
CA GLU A 63 -8.58 -1.96 -8.37
C GLU A 63 -9.96 -2.22 -7.77
N THR A 64 -10.22 -3.48 -7.41
CA THR A 64 -11.41 -3.88 -6.65
C THR A 64 -11.16 -3.73 -5.15
N ARG A 65 -12.24 -3.53 -4.37
CA ARG A 65 -12.15 -3.37 -2.91
C ARG A 65 -13.09 -4.31 -2.19
N GLY A 66 -12.63 -4.87 -1.08
CA GLY A 66 -13.42 -5.68 -0.15
C GLY A 66 -13.21 -7.19 -0.33
N PRO A 67 -13.39 -7.97 0.75
CA PRO A 67 -12.98 -9.38 0.83
C PRO A 67 -13.71 -10.30 -0.14
N GLU A 68 -14.95 -9.96 -0.51
CA GLU A 68 -15.78 -10.77 -1.40
C GLU A 68 -15.14 -11.03 -2.77
N TRP A 69 -14.33 -10.09 -3.28
CA TRP A 69 -13.62 -10.24 -4.55
C TRP A 69 -12.55 -11.34 -4.53
N PHE A 70 -12.03 -11.69 -3.34
CA PHE A 70 -10.96 -12.67 -3.18
C PHE A 70 -11.47 -14.11 -2.98
N LYS A 71 -12.79 -14.30 -2.82
CA LYS A 71 -13.42 -15.63 -2.80
C LYS A 71 -13.13 -16.35 -4.14
N PRO A 72 -12.82 -17.65 -4.12
CA PRO A 72 -12.33 -18.36 -5.32
C PRO A 72 -13.17 -18.13 -6.58
N GLU A 73 -14.49 -18.33 -6.49
CA GLU A 73 -15.43 -18.20 -7.60
C GLU A 73 -15.53 -16.77 -8.14
N ASN A 74 -15.43 -15.77 -7.26
CA ASN A 74 -15.48 -14.36 -7.67
C ASN A 74 -14.16 -13.92 -8.28
N PHE A 75 -13.05 -14.48 -7.79
CA PHE A 75 -11.71 -14.16 -8.28
C PHE A 75 -11.46 -14.75 -9.67
N GLU A 76 -11.94 -15.97 -9.91
CA GLU A 76 -11.92 -16.60 -11.24
C GLU A 76 -12.79 -15.82 -12.24
N ALA A 77 -14.00 -15.43 -11.84
CA ALA A 77 -14.88 -14.60 -12.66
C ALA A 77 -14.27 -13.21 -12.94
N LEU A 78 -13.57 -12.61 -11.97
CA LEU A 78 -12.82 -11.38 -12.15
C LEU A 78 -11.71 -11.56 -13.19
N GLY A 79 -10.88 -12.60 -13.04
CA GLY A 79 -9.80 -12.92 -13.98
C GLY A 79 -10.31 -13.07 -15.41
N SER A 80 -11.40 -13.82 -15.61
CA SER A 80 -12.02 -14.02 -16.92
C SER A 80 -12.46 -12.71 -17.60
N ILE A 81 -13.03 -11.77 -16.84
CA ILE A 81 -13.48 -10.47 -17.36
C ILE A 81 -12.29 -9.57 -17.69
N LEU A 82 -11.30 -9.55 -16.80
CA LEU A 82 -10.08 -8.76 -16.98
C LEU A 82 -9.29 -9.23 -18.20
N GLU A 83 -9.15 -10.54 -18.38
CA GLU A 83 -8.49 -11.14 -19.53
C GLU A 83 -9.21 -10.79 -20.84
N LYS A 84 -10.54 -10.99 -20.88
CA LYS A 84 -11.35 -10.68 -22.06
C LYS A 84 -11.28 -9.19 -22.46
N ALA A 85 -11.19 -8.30 -21.48
CA ALA A 85 -11.16 -6.85 -21.70
C ALA A 85 -9.73 -6.26 -21.74
N GLU A 86 -8.70 -7.09 -21.61
CA GLU A 86 -7.29 -6.67 -21.50
C GLU A 86 -7.04 -5.60 -20.41
N VAL A 87 -7.71 -5.74 -19.26
CA VAL A 87 -7.62 -4.80 -18.13
C VAL A 87 -6.75 -5.41 -17.04
N VAL A 88 -5.67 -4.75 -16.63
CA VAL A 88 -4.76 -5.28 -15.61
C VAL A 88 -5.41 -5.22 -14.23
N HIS A 89 -5.26 -6.29 -13.44
CA HIS A 89 -5.70 -6.28 -12.05
C HIS A 89 -4.75 -5.46 -11.17
N CYS A 90 -5.27 -4.44 -10.48
CA CYS A 90 -4.55 -3.81 -9.38
C CYS A 90 -4.86 -4.54 -8.08
N VAL A 91 -3.83 -5.12 -7.47
CA VAL A 91 -3.93 -5.87 -6.21
C VAL A 91 -2.77 -5.54 -5.28
N ASP A 92 -2.95 -5.77 -3.98
CA ASP A 92 -1.82 -5.82 -3.05
C ASP A 92 -1.22 -7.25 -3.11
N PRO A 93 0.07 -7.41 -3.50
CA PRO A 93 0.68 -8.72 -3.68
C PRO A 93 0.83 -9.52 -2.36
N PHE A 94 0.67 -8.86 -1.20
CA PHE A 94 0.60 -9.56 0.08
C PHE A 94 -0.77 -10.19 0.34
N LEU A 95 -1.83 -9.72 -0.33
CA LEU A 95 -3.18 -10.29 -0.21
C LEU A 95 -3.40 -11.46 -1.17
N LYS A 96 -3.03 -11.29 -2.45
CA LYS A 96 -3.18 -12.32 -3.48
C LYS A 96 -2.33 -12.00 -4.71
N GLU A 97 -1.95 -13.03 -5.46
CA GLU A 97 -1.45 -12.86 -6.83
C GLU A 97 -2.51 -12.20 -7.72
N PRO A 98 -2.15 -11.46 -8.77
CA PRO A 98 -3.11 -10.80 -9.64
C PRO A 98 -4.02 -11.82 -10.36
N ALA A 99 -5.30 -11.49 -10.52
CA ALA A 99 -6.27 -12.34 -11.23
C ALA A 99 -5.96 -12.39 -12.73
N TYR A 100 -5.39 -11.31 -13.25
CA TYR A 100 -4.94 -11.17 -14.62
C TYR A 100 -3.88 -10.07 -14.70
N THR A 101 -2.86 -10.29 -15.51
CA THR A 101 -1.86 -9.31 -15.93
C THR A 101 -1.78 -9.34 -17.45
N SER A 102 -1.40 -8.22 -18.04
CA SER A 102 -0.99 -8.18 -19.45
C SER A 102 0.54 -8.28 -19.52
N LYS A 103 1.17 -7.58 -20.48
CA LYS A 103 2.60 -7.27 -20.43
C LYS A 103 2.97 -6.35 -19.25
N LEU A 104 2.00 -5.88 -18.49
CA LEU A 104 2.17 -5.01 -17.33
C LEU A 104 1.51 -5.64 -16.09
N ALA A 105 2.23 -5.59 -14.96
CA ALA A 105 1.68 -5.84 -13.63
C ALA A 105 1.58 -4.53 -12.84
N TYR A 106 0.52 -4.40 -12.04
CA TYR A 106 0.25 -3.17 -11.30
C TYR A 106 -0.13 -3.48 -9.85
N PHE A 107 0.68 -3.02 -8.91
CA PHE A 107 0.51 -3.29 -7.48
C PHE A 107 0.33 -1.99 -6.70
N ARG A 108 -0.63 -2.00 -5.77
CA ARG A 108 -0.82 -0.91 -4.80
C ARG A 108 -0.81 -1.45 -3.39
N LEU A 109 0.16 -1.00 -2.61
CA LEU A 109 0.41 -1.42 -1.24
C LEU A 109 -0.19 -0.44 -0.26
N HIS A 110 -1.15 -0.89 0.55
CA HIS A 110 -1.86 -0.01 1.49
C HIS A 110 -1.44 -0.21 2.95
N GLY A 111 -0.44 -1.06 3.19
CA GLY A 111 0.00 -1.51 4.51
C GLY A 111 -0.65 -2.81 4.95
N LEU A 112 0.01 -3.54 5.86
CA LEU A 112 -0.46 -4.83 6.40
C LEU A 112 -1.03 -4.69 7.83
N GLY A 113 -1.22 -3.46 8.30
CA GLY A 113 -1.74 -3.15 9.63
C GLY A 113 -3.26 -3.24 9.71
N GLU A 114 -3.78 -3.27 10.94
CA GLU A 114 -5.23 -3.25 11.20
C GLU A 114 -5.91 -1.98 10.67
N LYS A 115 -5.20 -0.85 10.75
CA LYS A 115 -5.67 0.44 10.25
C LYS A 115 -5.04 0.72 8.89
N LEU A 116 -5.88 0.82 7.87
CA LEU A 116 -5.48 1.11 6.50
C LEU A 116 -4.56 2.33 6.44
N TYR A 117 -3.46 2.23 5.70
CA TYR A 117 -2.39 3.22 5.52
C TYR A 117 -1.43 3.42 6.70
N TYR A 118 -1.79 3.07 7.94
CA TYR A 118 -0.92 3.28 9.10
C TYR A 118 0.10 2.14 9.19
N TYR A 119 1.12 2.23 8.35
CA TYR A 119 2.11 1.18 8.17
C TYR A 119 3.44 1.71 7.63
N GLU A 120 4.53 1.03 7.95
CA GLU A 120 5.90 1.24 7.45
C GLU A 120 6.50 -0.16 7.24
N TYR A 121 6.98 -0.45 6.03
CA TYR A 121 7.40 -1.80 5.67
C TYR A 121 8.82 -2.10 6.16
N SER A 122 9.03 -3.26 6.76
CA SER A 122 10.35 -3.73 7.19
C SER A 122 11.22 -4.19 6.01
N ASN A 123 12.54 -4.30 6.21
CA ASN A 123 13.47 -4.83 5.23
C ASN A 123 13.04 -6.22 4.74
N SER A 124 12.68 -7.12 5.66
CA SER A 124 12.27 -8.49 5.33
C SER A 124 10.95 -8.54 4.54
N GLU A 125 10.02 -7.62 4.81
CA GLU A 125 8.79 -7.48 4.04
C GLU A 125 9.07 -6.93 2.64
N LEU A 126 9.97 -5.96 2.49
CA LEU A 126 10.38 -5.44 1.18
C LEU A 126 11.16 -6.48 0.37
N GLU A 127 11.98 -7.32 1.00
CA GLU A 127 12.58 -8.49 0.35
C GLU A 127 11.52 -9.48 -0.12
N ASN A 128 10.49 -9.73 0.70
CA ASN A 128 9.37 -10.57 0.32
C ASN A 128 8.57 -9.98 -0.84
N LEU A 129 8.38 -8.66 -0.84
CA LEU A 129 7.75 -7.94 -1.94
C LEU A 129 8.52 -8.18 -3.25
N LYS A 130 9.86 -8.04 -3.23
CA LYS A 130 10.71 -8.38 -4.40
C LYS A 130 10.45 -9.79 -4.92
N ARG A 131 10.39 -10.78 -4.03
CA ARG A 131 10.11 -12.17 -4.43
C ARG A 131 8.73 -12.32 -5.09
N LYS A 132 7.70 -11.71 -4.50
CA LYS A 132 6.32 -11.75 -5.01
C LYS A 132 6.18 -11.08 -6.38
N ILE A 133 6.79 -9.91 -6.57
CA ILE A 133 6.70 -9.23 -7.87
C ILE A 133 7.47 -9.97 -8.97
N LEU A 134 8.58 -10.63 -8.62
CA LEU A 134 9.38 -11.41 -9.58
C LEU A 134 8.77 -12.78 -9.90
N SER A 135 7.86 -13.30 -9.07
CA SER A 135 7.15 -14.55 -9.38
C SER A 135 6.04 -14.39 -10.41
N VAL A 136 5.63 -13.16 -10.73
CA VAL A 136 4.64 -12.89 -11.77
C VAL A 136 5.27 -13.09 -13.14
N LYS A 137 4.70 -14.01 -13.92
CA LYS A 137 5.22 -14.42 -15.23
C LYS A 137 4.65 -13.54 -16.35
N ASP A 138 5.32 -13.56 -17.49
CA ASP A 138 4.86 -12.98 -18.76
C ASP A 138 4.61 -11.46 -18.73
N VAL A 139 5.25 -10.77 -17.77
CA VAL A 139 5.20 -9.32 -17.59
C VAL A 139 6.53 -8.70 -18.03
N LYS A 140 6.44 -7.60 -18.79
CA LYS A 140 7.59 -6.77 -19.20
C LYS A 140 7.88 -5.65 -18.21
N GLU A 141 6.83 -5.08 -17.62
CA GLU A 141 6.93 -3.94 -16.72
C GLU A 141 6.05 -4.13 -15.48
N THR A 142 6.61 -3.80 -14.30
CA THR A 142 5.90 -3.91 -13.04
C THR A 142 5.87 -2.57 -12.33
N TYR A 143 4.66 -2.07 -12.07
CA TYR A 143 4.43 -0.86 -11.31
C TYR A 143 4.14 -1.23 -9.85
N VAL A 144 4.92 -0.68 -8.92
CA VAL A 144 4.75 -0.90 -7.48
C VAL A 144 4.52 0.45 -6.81
N LEU A 145 3.29 0.70 -6.36
CA LEU A 145 2.92 1.95 -5.72
C LEU A 145 2.71 1.73 -4.22
N PHE A 146 3.50 2.42 -3.41
CA PHE A 146 3.27 2.51 -1.98
C PHE A 146 2.21 3.58 -1.71
N ASN A 147 1.18 3.22 -0.94
CA ASN A 147 0.04 4.06 -0.62
C ASN A 147 -0.24 4.08 0.90
N ASN A 148 0.74 3.70 1.71
CA ASN A 148 0.76 3.84 3.17
C ASN A 148 1.32 5.21 3.60
N LEU A 149 1.20 5.57 4.88
CA LEU A 149 1.65 6.87 5.39
C LEU A 149 3.17 7.07 5.30
N ALA A 150 3.96 5.99 5.31
CA ALA A 150 5.41 6.03 5.09
C ALA A 150 5.82 5.84 3.61
N MET A 151 4.88 5.96 2.66
CA MET A 151 5.07 5.60 1.25
C MET A 151 6.34 6.16 0.59
N PHE A 152 6.73 7.40 0.90
CA PHE A 152 7.93 8.00 0.32
C PHE A 152 9.19 7.26 0.78
N ASN A 153 9.32 7.04 2.09
CA ASN A 153 10.46 6.33 2.66
C ASN A 153 10.49 4.87 2.20
N ASP A 154 9.33 4.20 2.18
CA ASP A 154 9.25 2.80 1.75
C ASP A 154 9.59 2.64 0.26
N ALA A 155 9.11 3.55 -0.61
CA ALA A 155 9.44 3.54 -2.03
C ALA A 155 10.93 3.78 -2.27
N VAL A 156 11.54 4.78 -1.61
CA VAL A 156 12.97 5.08 -1.73
C VAL A 156 13.82 3.90 -1.22
N ARG A 157 13.46 3.33 -0.07
CA ARG A 157 14.15 2.16 0.50
C ARG A 157 14.06 0.94 -0.41
N PHE A 158 12.87 0.67 -0.95
CA PHE A 158 12.66 -0.45 -1.87
C PHE A 158 13.44 -0.24 -3.17
N LYS A 159 13.39 0.95 -3.77
CA LYS A 159 14.17 1.30 -4.95
C LYS A 159 15.67 1.12 -4.71
N THR A 160 16.19 1.65 -3.61
CA THR A 160 17.61 1.51 -3.24
C THR A 160 18.01 0.06 -3.08
N TYR A 161 17.16 -0.76 -2.46
CA TYR A 161 17.39 -2.20 -2.33
C TYR A 161 17.39 -2.92 -3.68
N LEU A 162 16.49 -2.56 -4.60
CA LEU A 162 16.49 -3.11 -5.96
C LEU A 162 17.77 -2.74 -6.74
N GLU A 163 18.27 -1.52 -6.55
CA GLU A 163 19.46 -1.00 -7.25
C GLU A 163 20.79 -1.50 -6.67
N THR A 164 20.87 -1.64 -5.34
CA THR A 164 22.15 -1.87 -4.64
C THR A 164 22.22 -3.22 -3.91
N GLY A 165 21.09 -3.89 -3.72
CA GLY A 165 21.00 -5.08 -2.86
C GLY A 165 21.04 -4.78 -1.36
N SER A 166 21.05 -3.51 -0.95
CA SER A 166 21.10 -3.08 0.46
C SER A 166 20.02 -2.05 0.79
N PHE A 167 19.54 -2.05 2.03
CA PHE A 167 18.56 -1.07 2.50
C PHE A 167 19.25 0.13 3.16
N PRO A 168 18.84 1.37 2.83
CA PRO A 168 19.16 2.48 3.70
C PRO A 168 18.38 2.35 5.03
N PRO A 169 18.90 2.94 6.11
CA PRO A 169 18.24 2.87 7.41
C PRO A 169 16.87 3.57 7.39
N LEU A 170 15.98 3.17 8.29
CA LEU A 170 14.65 3.79 8.44
C LEU A 170 14.73 5.28 8.80
N THR A 171 15.76 5.64 9.55
CA THR A 171 16.10 7.01 9.95
C THR A 171 17.60 7.23 9.76
N ASP A 172 18.05 8.49 9.84
CA ASP A 172 19.47 8.87 9.88
C ASP A 172 20.21 8.43 11.17
N ALA A 173 19.55 7.66 12.04
CA ALA A 173 20.04 7.23 13.34
C ALA A 173 19.50 5.84 13.71
N TYR A 174 19.95 5.30 14.85
CA TYR A 174 19.49 4.05 15.44
C TYR A 174 19.09 4.22 16.91
N GLY A 175 18.35 3.26 17.46
CA GLY A 175 18.06 3.19 18.90
C GLY A 175 17.32 4.42 19.44
N VAL A 176 17.71 4.91 20.62
CA VAL A 176 16.99 6.02 21.27
C VAL A 176 16.99 7.30 20.43
N GLU A 177 18.05 7.57 19.67
CA GLU A 177 18.10 8.72 18.77
C GLU A 177 17.08 8.60 17.64
N ALA A 178 16.97 7.42 17.01
CA ALA A 178 15.93 7.15 16.03
C ALA A 178 14.51 7.32 16.61
N VAL A 179 14.29 6.92 17.87
CA VAL A 179 13.01 7.20 18.54
C VAL A 179 12.79 8.71 18.65
N TRP A 180 13.78 9.49 19.06
CA TRP A 180 13.67 10.96 19.11
C TRP A 180 13.28 11.54 17.74
N ARG A 181 13.89 11.08 16.64
CA ARG A 181 13.55 11.52 15.27
C ARG A 181 12.08 11.29 14.94
N ILE A 182 11.51 10.18 15.38
CA ILE A 182 10.11 9.82 15.17
C ILE A 182 9.17 10.68 16.03
N ILE A 183 9.53 10.94 17.29
CA ILE A 183 8.63 11.56 18.27
C ILE A 183 8.80 13.07 18.45
N LYS A 184 9.87 13.69 17.92
CA LYS A 184 10.23 15.10 18.19
C LYS A 184 9.12 16.11 17.90
N ASN A 185 8.20 15.78 16.98
CA ASN A 185 7.08 16.64 16.59
C ASN A 185 5.76 16.28 17.29
N LEU A 186 5.77 15.32 18.24
CA LEU A 186 4.58 14.96 18.99
C LEU A 186 4.26 16.01 20.05
N LYS A 187 2.99 16.45 20.07
CA LYS A 187 2.47 17.29 21.15
C LYS A 187 2.40 16.50 22.44
N LEU A 188 3.07 17.01 23.47
CA LEU A 188 2.99 16.57 24.86
C LEU A 188 2.20 17.59 25.70
N PRO A 189 1.59 17.20 26.83
CA PRO A 189 1.62 15.88 27.45
C PRO A 189 0.85 14.80 26.67
N ALA A 190 1.31 13.55 26.73
CA ALA A 190 0.64 12.41 26.11
C ALA A 190 0.74 11.13 26.96
N SER A 191 -0.34 10.36 27.03
CA SER A 191 -0.33 9.03 27.66
C SER A 191 0.36 7.99 26.79
N ARG A 192 0.87 6.92 27.40
CA ARG A 192 1.42 5.75 26.68
C ARG A 192 0.49 5.26 25.56
N LYS A 193 -0.80 5.11 25.86
CA LYS A 193 -1.83 4.72 24.88
C LYS A 193 -1.93 5.72 23.72
N ALA A 194 -1.87 7.02 23.99
CA ALA A 194 -1.91 8.05 22.95
C ALA A 194 -0.65 8.03 22.07
N LEU A 195 0.53 7.76 22.64
CA LEU A 195 1.78 7.59 21.89
C LEU A 195 1.70 6.37 20.95
N ILE A 196 1.28 5.21 21.45
CA ILE A 196 1.08 4.00 20.64
C ILE A 196 0.10 4.26 19.49
N GLY A 197 -1.03 4.92 19.77
CA GLY A 197 -2.01 5.24 18.73
C GLY A 197 -1.50 6.20 17.64
N LYS A 198 -0.56 7.09 17.98
CA LYS A 198 -0.02 8.08 17.03
C LYS A 198 1.15 7.55 16.20
N VAL A 199 2.10 6.87 16.84
CA VAL A 199 3.38 6.47 16.22
C VAL A 199 3.72 5.00 16.36
N GLY A 200 2.91 4.20 17.07
CA GLY A 200 3.21 2.79 17.31
C GLY A 200 3.22 1.92 16.04
N TRP A 201 2.62 2.39 14.95
CA TRP A 201 2.64 1.75 13.64
C TRP A 201 3.96 1.94 12.87
N ARG A 202 4.79 2.91 13.27
CA ARG A 202 6.12 3.14 12.67
C ARG A 202 7.12 2.09 13.14
N LEU A 203 8.17 1.90 12.35
CA LEU A 203 9.26 1.00 12.68
C LEU A 203 10.43 1.72 13.37
N LEU A 204 10.84 1.09 14.45
CA LEU A 204 12.09 1.09 15.19
C LEU A 204 13.29 0.42 14.52
N GLU A 205 14.31 1.10 13.98
CA GLU A 205 15.62 0.46 13.75
C GLU A 205 16.57 0.64 14.95
N VAL A 206 16.84 -0.44 15.69
CA VAL A 206 17.70 -0.37 16.89
C VAL A 206 19.18 -0.57 16.58
N LYS A 207 19.47 -1.30 15.50
CA LYS A 207 20.78 -1.45 14.86
C LYS A 207 20.53 -1.87 13.41
N PRO A 208 21.52 -1.76 12.50
CA PRO A 208 21.33 -2.11 11.08
C PRO A 208 20.58 -3.44 10.89
N GLY A 209 19.43 -3.38 10.24
CA GLY A 209 18.57 -4.53 9.94
C GLY A 209 17.73 -5.09 11.11
N LYS A 210 17.98 -4.67 12.36
CA LYS A 210 17.16 -5.09 13.53
C LYS A 210 16.01 -4.09 13.71
N GLN A 211 14.86 -4.42 13.13
CA GLN A 211 13.67 -3.55 13.07
C GLN A 211 12.52 -4.07 13.96
N TYR A 212 11.82 -3.17 14.65
CA TYR A 212 10.66 -3.47 15.50
C TYR A 212 9.55 -2.44 15.34
N PRO A 213 8.26 -2.82 15.35
CA PRO A 213 7.19 -1.86 15.52
C PRO A 213 7.39 -1.04 16.80
N LEU A 214 7.28 0.29 16.72
CA LEU A 214 7.48 1.17 17.86
C LEU A 214 6.46 0.88 18.98
N LYS A 215 5.27 0.36 18.64
CA LYS A 215 4.31 -0.16 19.62
C LYS A 215 4.92 -1.20 20.57
N THR A 216 5.81 -2.07 20.08
CA THR A 216 6.47 -3.11 20.89
C THR A 216 7.33 -2.49 21.99
N ILE A 217 8.00 -1.37 21.67
CA ILE A 217 8.85 -0.63 22.60
C ILE A 217 7.98 0.16 23.58
N LEU A 218 7.02 0.91 23.06
CA LEU A 218 6.11 1.75 23.85
C LEU A 218 5.18 0.95 24.76
N SER A 219 4.92 -0.33 24.48
CA SER A 219 4.17 -1.19 25.39
C SER A 219 4.97 -1.60 26.63
N LYS A 220 6.31 -1.54 26.58
CA LYS A 220 7.20 -1.90 27.70
C LYS A 220 7.45 -0.74 28.67
N ILE A 221 7.21 0.51 28.29
CA ILE A 221 7.42 1.67 29.18
C ILE A 221 6.27 1.81 30.20
N PRO A 222 6.48 2.50 31.34
CA PRO A 222 5.45 2.70 32.36
C PRO A 222 4.17 3.33 31.82
N ASP A 223 3.01 2.90 32.33
CA ASP A 223 1.72 3.45 31.94
C ASP A 223 1.43 4.77 32.65
N LYS A 224 1.97 5.85 32.10
CA LYS A 224 1.81 7.21 32.62
C LYS A 224 1.64 8.23 31.51
N THR A 225 1.30 9.45 31.90
CA THR A 225 1.35 10.61 31.02
C THR A 225 2.76 11.20 31.02
N TYR A 226 3.37 11.23 29.85
CA TYR A 226 4.67 11.83 29.62
C TYR A 226 4.49 13.31 29.32
N LYS A 227 5.03 14.18 30.18
CA LYS A 227 4.92 15.64 30.05
C LYS A 227 6.02 16.22 29.15
N ASP A 228 7.16 15.57 29.12
CA ASP A 228 8.34 15.99 28.39
C ASP A 228 8.97 14.81 27.62
N SER A 229 9.70 15.13 26.56
CA SER A 229 10.34 14.13 25.71
C SER A 229 11.55 13.47 26.39
N SER A 230 12.22 14.14 27.33
CA SER A 230 13.40 13.60 28.00
C SER A 230 13.07 12.41 28.90
N VAL A 231 12.00 12.51 29.70
CA VAL A 231 11.48 11.43 30.53
C VAL A 231 10.99 10.28 29.66
N LEU A 232 10.31 10.57 28.54
CA LEU A 232 9.87 9.55 27.60
C LEU A 232 11.06 8.79 26.99
N LEU A 233 12.07 9.50 26.48
CA LEU A 233 13.26 8.88 25.89
C LEU A 233 14.04 8.06 26.90
N LYS A 234 14.14 8.50 28.16
CA LYS A 234 14.79 7.72 29.23
C LYS A 234 14.08 6.40 29.52
N GLU A 235 12.74 6.37 29.55
CA GLU A 235 12.03 5.10 29.72
C GLU A 235 12.12 4.21 28.47
N VAL A 236 12.16 4.81 27.28
CA VAL A 236 12.39 4.09 26.03
C VAL A 236 13.78 3.46 26.00
N GLU A 237 14.82 4.18 26.41
CA GLU A 237 16.20 3.69 26.46
C GLU A 237 16.32 2.44 27.35
N LYS A 238 15.78 2.49 28.56
CA LYS A 238 15.69 1.30 29.43
C LYS A 238 14.91 0.16 28.80
N ALA A 239 13.83 0.46 28.08
CA ALA A 239 13.06 -0.57 27.38
C ALA A 239 13.89 -1.22 26.26
N LEU A 240 14.73 -0.46 25.55
CA LEU A 240 15.64 -0.95 24.52
C LEU A 240 16.76 -1.84 25.07
N GLU A 241 17.22 -1.61 26.30
CA GLU A 241 18.19 -2.50 26.98
C GLU A 241 17.63 -3.92 27.21
N SER A 242 16.29 -4.07 27.22
CA SER A 242 15.59 -5.34 27.43
C SER A 242 15.16 -6.08 26.14
N LEU A 243 15.76 -5.75 24.99
CA LEU A 243 15.35 -6.20 23.63
C LEU A 243 16.36 -7.05 22.86
#